data_AF-A0AAQ3KJB2-F1
#
_entry.id   AF-A0AAQ3KJB2-F1
#
_cell.length_a   1.000
_cell.length_b   1.000
_cell.length_c   1.000
_cell.angle_alpha   90.00
_cell.angle_beta   90.00
_cell.angle_gamma   90.00
#
_symmetry.space_group_name_H-M   'P 1'
#
loop_
_entity.id
_entity.type
_entity.pdbx_description
1 polymer ?
#
loop_
_entity_poly.entity_id
_entity_poly.type
_entity_poly.pdbx_seq_one_letter_code
_entity_poly.pdbx_strand_id
1 'polypeptide(L)'
;MGFYKVAGASEYLAITGYGIRDIRLAKKAFIFFGQRCTKFDMSPVNYTFEVQAMSAEKLPFILPAVFTIGPCVDSMDSLLKYAKLISPHDKLSNHVKELVQGVIEGETRVLAASMTMEEIFRGTKSFKQEVFEKVQLELNQFGLVIYNANVKQLVDVRDHEYFSYLGQKTQQEAANQAKVDVAEARMKGEIGSKVRDGQTKQNASKIDAETKIYSTQREGEGVKAEAKVEAEVKVYQNQREAEVAEANAELAMKKAEWQRQAKVAEVEASKAIAIRDAELQLEVERRNALRETEKLKAEQLSRAIVDYEMKV
;
A
#
# COMPACT_ATOMS: atom_id res chain seq x y z
N MET A 1 -46.56 -84.13 14.76
CA MET A 1 -46.61 -83.30 13.54
C MET A 1 -46.01 -81.94 13.90
N GLY A 2 -44.86 -81.58 13.34
CA GLY A 2 -44.23 -80.27 13.56
C GLY A 2 -44.66 -79.27 12.48
N PHE A 3 -44.67 -77.98 12.80
CA PHE A 3 -45.00 -76.93 11.83
C PHE A 3 -43.73 -76.21 11.39
N TYR A 4 -43.55 -76.02 10.09
CA TYR A 4 -42.43 -75.25 9.54
C TYR A 4 -42.79 -73.77 9.54
N LYS A 5 -41.95 -72.94 10.19
CA LYS A 5 -42.11 -71.48 10.15
C LYS A 5 -40.90 -70.82 9.49
N VAL A 6 -41.19 -69.77 8.74
CA VAL A 6 -40.24 -68.89 8.08
C VAL A 6 -40.47 -67.47 8.58
N ALA A 7 -39.38 -66.80 8.94
CA ALA A 7 -39.36 -65.37 9.28
C ALA A 7 -39.18 -64.51 8.01
N GLY A 8 -39.72 -63.29 8.04
CA GLY A 8 -39.49 -62.29 7.01
C GLY A 8 -38.03 -61.83 6.90
N ALA A 9 -37.75 -60.94 5.93
CA ALA A 9 -36.40 -60.45 5.66
C ALA A 9 -35.77 -59.75 6.89
N SER A 10 -36.54 -58.94 7.60
CA SER A 10 -36.12 -58.22 8.82
C SER A 10 -36.47 -58.94 10.13
N GLU A 11 -37.11 -60.12 10.08
CA GLU A 11 -37.58 -60.82 11.28
C GLU A 11 -36.68 -62.01 11.67
N TYR A 12 -36.67 -62.40 12.95
CA TYR A 12 -36.12 -63.68 13.41
C TYR A 12 -37.14 -64.47 14.23
N LEU A 13 -36.98 -65.80 14.22
CA LEU A 13 -37.72 -66.70 15.10
C LEU A 13 -36.91 -66.91 16.38
N ALA A 14 -37.47 -66.51 17.52
CA ALA A 14 -37.04 -66.96 18.84
C ALA A 14 -37.79 -68.23 19.20
N ILE A 15 -37.07 -69.35 19.36
CA ILE A 15 -37.63 -70.67 19.64
C ILE A 15 -37.18 -71.10 21.04
N THR A 16 -38.14 -71.48 21.87
CA THR A 16 -37.92 -71.95 23.25
C THR A 16 -38.71 -73.23 23.50
N GLY A 17 -38.43 -73.95 24.59
CA GLY A 17 -39.17 -75.15 24.98
C GLY A 17 -38.37 -76.44 24.85
N TYR A 18 -39.06 -77.57 24.66
CA TYR A 18 -38.47 -78.89 24.84
C TYR A 18 -37.20 -79.11 24.00
N GLY A 19 -36.10 -79.48 24.67
CA GLY A 19 -34.78 -79.69 24.07
C GLY A 19 -33.93 -78.43 23.86
N ILE A 20 -34.42 -77.24 24.23
CA ILE A 20 -33.70 -75.96 24.12
C ILE A 20 -33.50 -75.40 25.52
N ARG A 21 -32.25 -75.11 25.91
CA ARG A 21 -31.91 -74.66 27.27
C ARG A 21 -32.23 -73.19 27.54
N ASP A 22 -32.17 -72.34 26.53
CA ASP A 22 -32.35 -70.88 26.66
C ASP A 22 -33.24 -70.35 25.52
N ILE A 23 -32.65 -69.75 24.47
CA ILE A 23 -33.38 -69.35 23.26
C ILE A 23 -32.56 -69.77 22.03
N ARG A 24 -33.23 -70.36 21.03
CA ARG A 24 -32.65 -70.64 19.72
C ARG A 24 -33.17 -69.64 18.69
N LEU A 25 -32.26 -68.90 18.06
CA LEU A 25 -32.58 -67.96 16.99
C LEU A 25 -32.46 -68.63 15.61
N ALA A 26 -33.46 -68.46 14.76
CA ALA A 26 -33.42 -68.99 13.40
C ALA A 26 -34.27 -68.16 12.43
N LYS A 27 -33.87 -68.07 11.16
CA LYS A 27 -34.71 -67.54 10.08
C LYS A 27 -35.78 -68.52 9.63
N LYS A 28 -35.46 -69.82 9.67
CA LYS A 28 -36.33 -70.91 9.26
C LYS A 28 -36.13 -72.08 10.20
N ALA A 29 -37.21 -72.65 10.72
CA ALA A 29 -37.12 -73.79 11.63
C ALA A 29 -38.39 -74.64 11.63
N PHE A 30 -38.18 -75.95 11.84
CA PHE A 30 -39.25 -76.86 12.25
C PHE A 30 -39.49 -76.70 13.75
N ILE A 31 -40.73 -76.39 14.11
CA ILE A 31 -41.16 -76.28 15.50
C ILE A 31 -41.81 -77.60 15.88
N PHE A 32 -41.20 -78.28 16.85
CA PHE A 32 -41.67 -79.57 17.35
C PHE A 32 -42.67 -79.40 18.51
N PHE A 33 -43.39 -80.48 18.82
CA PHE A 33 -44.34 -80.48 19.94
C PHE A 33 -43.63 -80.14 21.26
N GLY A 34 -44.17 -79.21 22.04
CA GLY A 34 -43.54 -78.69 23.25
C GLY A 34 -42.55 -77.53 23.04
N GLN A 35 -42.37 -77.05 21.81
CA GLN A 35 -41.61 -75.82 21.51
C GLN A 35 -42.55 -74.64 21.26
N ARG A 36 -42.17 -73.46 21.77
CA ARG A 36 -42.82 -72.18 21.50
C ARG A 36 -41.96 -71.36 20.54
N CYS A 37 -42.60 -70.58 19.69
CA CYS A 37 -41.90 -69.73 18.73
C CYS A 37 -42.56 -68.36 18.68
N THR A 38 -41.73 -67.34 18.89
CA THR A 38 -42.10 -65.92 18.81
C THR A 38 -41.33 -65.28 17.66
N LYS A 39 -42.01 -64.48 16.84
CA LYS A 39 -41.40 -63.66 15.80
C LYS A 39 -41.11 -62.28 16.37
N PHE A 40 -39.94 -61.73 16.07
CA PHE A 40 -39.61 -60.34 16.39
C PHE A 40 -38.90 -59.68 15.20
N ASP A 41 -39.14 -58.37 15.04
CA ASP A 41 -38.55 -57.54 14.00
C ASP A 41 -37.20 -56.97 14.49
N MET A 42 -36.23 -56.86 13.60
CA MET A 42 -34.93 -56.24 13.86
C MET A 42 -34.80 -54.85 13.25
N SER A 43 -35.85 -54.36 12.60
CA SER A 43 -35.84 -53.06 11.96
C SER A 43 -35.59 -51.97 13.00
N PRO A 44 -34.63 -51.04 12.76
CA PRO A 44 -34.41 -49.92 13.65
C PRO A 44 -35.65 -49.04 13.78
N VAL A 45 -35.92 -48.58 15.00
CA VAL A 45 -37.06 -47.73 15.34
C VAL A 45 -36.57 -46.35 15.72
N ASN A 46 -37.31 -45.32 15.32
CA ASN A 46 -37.03 -43.94 15.70
C ASN A 46 -37.70 -43.62 17.04
N TYR A 47 -36.88 -43.22 18.01
CA TYR A 47 -37.30 -42.78 19.33
C TYR A 47 -37.11 -41.27 19.43
N THR A 48 -38.21 -40.55 19.60
CA THR A 48 -38.23 -39.11 19.83
C THR A 48 -38.42 -38.85 21.33
N PHE A 49 -37.57 -38.01 21.91
CA PHE A 49 -37.60 -37.71 23.33
C PHE A 49 -37.18 -36.25 23.57
N GLU A 50 -37.67 -35.70 24.66
CA GLU A 50 -37.38 -34.35 25.12
C GLU A 50 -36.82 -34.46 26.54
N VAL A 51 -35.49 -34.59 26.65
CA VAL A 51 -34.87 -34.74 27.98
C VAL A 51 -34.87 -33.40 28.67
N GLN A 52 -35.50 -33.34 29.84
CA GLN A 52 -35.35 -32.23 30.77
C GLN A 52 -34.15 -32.50 31.68
N ALA A 53 -33.17 -31.61 31.64
CA ALA A 53 -31.94 -31.72 32.42
C ALA A 53 -31.60 -30.37 33.07
N MET A 54 -30.65 -30.40 34.01
CA MET A 54 -30.12 -29.20 34.66
C MET A 54 -28.62 -29.17 34.46
N SER A 55 -28.09 -27.99 34.14
CA SER A 55 -26.63 -27.77 34.05
C SER A 55 -25.98 -27.79 35.44
N ALA A 56 -24.64 -27.77 35.49
CA ALA A 56 -23.87 -27.58 36.73
C ALA A 56 -24.25 -26.30 37.50
N GLU A 57 -24.71 -25.27 36.77
CA GLU A 57 -25.17 -23.98 37.31
C GLU A 57 -26.63 -24.00 37.76
N LYS A 58 -27.28 -25.17 37.72
CA LYS A 58 -28.70 -25.39 38.03
C LYS A 58 -29.65 -24.64 37.09
N LEU A 59 -29.22 -24.39 35.86
CA LEU A 59 -30.10 -23.85 34.82
C LEU A 59 -30.83 -25.01 34.13
N PRO A 60 -32.17 -25.02 34.13
CA PRO A 60 -32.94 -26.08 33.50
C PRO A 60 -33.01 -25.87 31.98
N PHE A 61 -32.93 -26.95 31.22
CA PHE A 61 -33.05 -26.92 29.77
C PHE A 61 -33.69 -28.20 29.21
N ILE A 62 -34.16 -28.11 27.98
CA ILE A 62 -34.77 -29.21 27.23
C ILE A 62 -33.85 -29.57 26.06
N LEU A 63 -33.51 -30.85 25.97
CA LEU A 63 -32.77 -31.45 24.86
C LEU A 63 -33.73 -32.27 23.99
N PRO A 64 -34.29 -31.69 22.92
CA PRO A 64 -35.06 -32.44 21.95
C PRO A 64 -34.11 -33.24 21.04
N ALA A 65 -34.25 -34.56 21.04
CA ALA A 65 -33.43 -35.41 20.20
C ALA A 65 -34.19 -36.63 19.68
N VAL A 66 -33.66 -37.20 18.60
CA VAL A 66 -34.22 -38.33 17.89
C VAL A 66 -33.11 -39.36 17.69
N PHE A 67 -33.28 -40.54 18.28
CA PHE A 67 -32.35 -41.66 18.09
C PHE A 67 -33.02 -42.75 17.25
N THR A 68 -32.29 -43.25 16.27
CA THR A 68 -32.67 -44.46 15.54
C THR A 68 -31.95 -45.63 16.18
N ILE A 69 -32.69 -46.48 16.90
CA ILE A 69 -32.14 -47.58 17.70
C ILE A 69 -32.75 -48.89 17.23
N GLY A 70 -31.93 -49.93 17.13
CA GLY A 70 -32.38 -51.28 16.80
C GLY A 70 -31.45 -52.34 17.37
N PRO A 71 -31.80 -53.62 17.26
CA PRO A 71 -30.89 -54.69 17.63
C PRO A 71 -29.65 -54.71 16.71
N CYS A 72 -28.52 -55.09 17.30
CA CYS A 72 -27.29 -55.34 16.55
C CYS A 72 -27.39 -56.70 15.83
N VAL A 73 -27.40 -56.67 14.48
CA VAL A 73 -27.55 -57.87 13.64
C VAL A 73 -26.21 -58.60 13.42
N ASP A 74 -25.09 -57.91 13.65
CA ASP A 74 -23.74 -58.45 13.41
C ASP A 74 -23.32 -59.49 14.45
N SER A 75 -23.89 -59.44 15.65
CA SER A 75 -23.60 -60.36 16.75
C SER A 75 -24.81 -61.17 17.16
N MET A 76 -24.68 -62.49 17.06
CA MET A 76 -25.72 -63.43 17.53
C MET A 76 -25.97 -63.32 19.04
N ASP A 77 -24.96 -62.93 19.83
CA ASP A 77 -25.11 -62.74 21.29
C ASP A 77 -25.97 -61.50 21.59
N SER A 78 -25.77 -60.41 20.85
CA SER A 78 -26.60 -59.20 20.94
C SER A 78 -28.05 -59.48 20.56
N LEU A 79 -28.26 -60.24 19.49
CA LEU A 79 -29.60 -60.64 19.06
C LEU A 79 -30.29 -61.55 20.09
N LEU A 80 -29.53 -62.40 20.78
CA LEU A 80 -30.03 -63.22 21.88
C LEU A 80 -30.47 -62.37 23.08
N LYS A 81 -29.67 -61.38 23.48
CA LYS A 81 -30.01 -60.43 24.55
C LYS A 81 -31.29 -59.65 24.23
N TYR A 82 -31.40 -59.16 22.99
CA TYR A 82 -32.61 -58.48 22.52
C TYR A 82 -33.84 -59.39 22.51
N ALA A 83 -33.69 -60.64 22.04
CA ALA A 83 -34.77 -61.62 22.04
C ALA A 83 -35.26 -61.96 23.46
N LYS A 84 -34.36 -61.96 24.46
CA LYS A 84 -34.72 -62.10 25.87
C LYS A 84 -35.50 -60.90 26.39
N LEU A 85 -35.11 -59.69 26.01
CA LEU A 85 -35.77 -58.45 26.41
C LEU A 85 -37.22 -58.36 25.89
N ILE A 86 -37.45 -58.80 24.65
CA ILE A 86 -38.78 -58.80 24.01
C ILE A 86 -39.63 -60.03 24.39
N SER A 87 -39.04 -61.01 25.07
CA SER A 87 -39.75 -62.21 25.48
C SER A 87 -40.96 -61.85 26.35
N PRO A 88 -42.15 -62.41 26.06
CA PRO A 88 -43.43 -61.92 26.60
C PRO A 88 -43.58 -62.27 28.08
N HIS A 89 -43.03 -61.44 28.95
CA HIS A 89 -43.41 -61.42 30.37
C HIS A 89 -44.57 -60.47 30.66
N ASP A 90 -44.91 -59.54 29.75
CA ASP A 90 -46.16 -58.80 29.86
C ASP A 90 -46.62 -58.24 28.52
N LYS A 91 -47.94 -58.15 28.33
CA LYS A 91 -48.59 -57.80 27.05
C LYS A 91 -48.58 -56.29 26.72
N LEU A 92 -47.70 -55.51 27.35
CA LEU A 92 -47.58 -54.07 27.16
C LEU A 92 -46.32 -53.77 26.34
N SER A 93 -46.53 -53.54 25.04
CA SER A 93 -45.51 -53.35 24.00
C SER A 93 -44.54 -52.17 24.18
N ASN A 94 -44.49 -51.55 25.36
CA ASN A 94 -43.72 -50.34 25.64
C ASN A 94 -42.43 -50.59 26.43
N HIS A 95 -42.16 -51.81 26.92
CA HIS A 95 -41.01 -52.07 27.79
C HIS A 95 -39.66 -51.65 27.18
N VAL A 96 -39.43 -51.97 25.89
CA VAL A 96 -38.20 -51.56 25.19
C VAL A 96 -38.11 -50.04 25.06
N LYS A 97 -39.25 -49.37 24.81
CA LYS A 97 -39.31 -47.91 24.68
C LYS A 97 -39.02 -47.23 26.02
N GLU A 98 -39.61 -47.71 27.11
CA GLU A 98 -39.40 -47.20 28.47
C GLU A 98 -37.94 -47.41 28.92
N LEU A 99 -37.36 -48.56 28.62
CA LEU A 99 -35.96 -48.85 28.91
C LEU A 99 -35.03 -47.90 28.15
N VAL A 100 -35.21 -47.79 26.83
CA VAL A 100 -34.41 -46.90 25.99
C VAL A 100 -34.53 -45.45 26.46
N GLN A 101 -35.77 -45.01 26.75
CA GLN A 101 -36.03 -43.67 27.27
C GLN A 101 -35.34 -43.44 28.62
N GLY A 102 -35.46 -44.38 29.56
CA GLY A 102 -34.84 -44.28 30.89
C GLY A 102 -33.30 -44.21 30.83
N VAL A 103 -32.68 -45.01 29.97
CA VAL A 103 -31.22 -44.98 29.77
C VAL A 103 -30.77 -43.65 29.19
N ILE A 104 -31.42 -43.17 28.12
CA ILE A 104 -31.08 -41.90 27.48
C ILE A 104 -31.26 -40.74 28.46
N GLU A 105 -32.40 -40.66 29.15
CA GLU A 105 -32.68 -39.60 30.10
C GLU A 105 -31.71 -39.61 31.28
N GLY A 106 -31.38 -40.80 31.80
CA GLY A 106 -30.43 -40.98 32.89
C GLY A 106 -29.04 -40.48 32.54
N GLU A 107 -28.44 -41.02 31.47
CA GLU A 107 -27.08 -40.68 31.07
C GLU A 107 -26.95 -39.21 30.62
N THR A 108 -27.95 -38.71 29.88
CA THR A 108 -27.97 -37.29 29.47
C THR A 108 -28.01 -36.37 30.68
N ARG A 109 -28.79 -36.71 31.72
CA ARG A 109 -28.90 -35.89 32.94
C ARG A 109 -27.60 -35.88 33.74
N VAL A 110 -26.91 -37.01 33.83
CA VAL A 110 -25.61 -37.10 34.52
C VAL A 110 -24.57 -36.21 33.84
N LEU A 111 -24.47 -36.29 32.51
CA LEU A 111 -23.53 -35.45 31.75
C LEU A 111 -23.90 -33.97 31.83
N ALA A 112 -25.18 -33.64 31.68
CA ALA A 112 -25.66 -32.25 31.81
C ALA A 112 -25.31 -31.64 33.17
N ALA A 113 -25.44 -32.41 34.25
CA ALA A 113 -25.13 -31.93 35.60
C ALA A 113 -23.64 -31.63 35.83
N SER A 114 -22.74 -32.22 35.04
CA SER A 114 -21.29 -31.97 35.13
C SER A 114 -20.79 -30.77 34.31
N MET A 115 -21.58 -30.27 33.36
CA MET A 115 -21.15 -29.23 32.42
C MET A 115 -21.87 -27.90 32.68
N THR A 116 -21.20 -26.79 32.40
CA THR A 116 -21.84 -25.46 32.44
C THR A 116 -22.78 -25.28 31.24
N MET A 117 -23.73 -24.37 31.36
CA MET A 117 -24.70 -24.14 30.28
C MET A 117 -24.03 -23.66 28.99
N GLU A 118 -23.00 -22.81 29.12
CA GLU A 118 -22.22 -22.32 28.00
C GLU A 118 -21.41 -23.42 27.31
N GLU A 119 -20.86 -24.39 28.07
CA GLU A 119 -20.14 -25.53 27.51
C GLU A 119 -21.08 -26.48 26.74
N ILE A 120 -22.30 -26.70 27.24
CA ILE A 120 -23.31 -27.51 26.53
C ILE A 120 -23.73 -26.80 25.22
N PHE A 121 -23.88 -25.47 25.26
CA PHE A 121 -24.23 -24.66 24.09
C PHE A 121 -23.11 -24.53 23.06
N ARG A 122 -21.87 -24.31 23.50
CA ARG A 122 -20.69 -24.13 22.63
C ARG A 122 -20.13 -25.47 22.14
N GLY A 123 -20.12 -26.45 23.04
CA GLY A 123 -19.64 -27.81 22.86
C GLY A 123 -20.72 -28.78 22.40
N THR A 124 -21.74 -28.33 21.67
CA THR A 124 -22.84 -29.22 21.23
C THR A 124 -22.35 -30.41 20.41
N LYS A 125 -21.15 -30.37 19.80
CA LYS A 125 -20.55 -31.55 19.14
C LYS A 125 -19.93 -32.54 20.14
N SER A 126 -19.14 -32.06 21.09
CA SER A 126 -18.50 -32.91 22.10
C SER A 126 -19.53 -33.52 23.05
N PHE A 127 -20.51 -32.72 23.49
CA PHE A 127 -21.62 -33.19 24.32
C PHE A 127 -22.42 -34.29 23.63
N LYS A 128 -22.75 -34.12 22.33
CA LYS A 128 -23.44 -35.16 21.55
C LYS A 128 -22.65 -36.47 21.50
N GLN A 129 -21.34 -36.38 21.29
CA GLN A 129 -20.49 -37.57 21.22
C GLN A 129 -20.41 -38.27 22.58
N GLU A 130 -20.25 -37.53 23.66
CA GLU A 130 -20.14 -38.09 25.00
C GLU A 130 -21.47 -38.74 25.45
N VAL A 131 -22.61 -38.09 25.20
CA VAL A 131 -23.94 -38.69 25.41
C VAL A 131 -24.10 -39.96 24.57
N PHE A 132 -23.70 -39.92 23.30
CA PHE A 132 -23.79 -41.08 22.42
C PHE A 132 -22.96 -42.27 22.94
N GLU A 133 -21.71 -42.04 23.33
CA GLU A 133 -20.81 -43.09 23.84
C GLU A 133 -21.34 -43.71 25.13
N LYS A 134 -21.81 -42.90 26.08
CA LYS A 134 -22.39 -43.36 27.34
C LYS A 134 -23.67 -44.15 27.13
N VAL A 135 -24.61 -43.63 26.35
CA VAL A 135 -25.87 -44.31 26.04
C VAL A 135 -25.62 -45.61 25.28
N GLN A 136 -24.67 -45.64 24.33
CA GLN A 136 -24.34 -46.86 23.58
C GLN A 136 -23.77 -47.96 24.50
N LEU A 137 -22.96 -47.61 25.50
CA LEU A 137 -22.42 -48.57 26.47
C LEU A 137 -23.53 -49.25 27.28
N GLU A 138 -24.54 -48.50 27.71
CA GLU A 138 -25.70 -49.04 28.43
C GLU A 138 -26.59 -49.89 27.50
N LEU A 139 -26.87 -49.41 26.28
CA LEU A 139 -27.68 -50.14 25.30
C LEU A 139 -27.06 -51.46 24.84
N ASN A 140 -25.73 -51.56 24.82
CA ASN A 140 -25.00 -52.79 24.50
C ASN A 140 -25.35 -53.96 25.43
N GLN A 141 -25.68 -53.68 26.70
CA GLN A 141 -26.07 -54.71 27.67
C GLN A 141 -27.38 -55.42 27.26
N PHE A 142 -28.22 -54.71 26.51
CA PHE A 142 -29.50 -55.18 25.99
C PHE A 142 -29.43 -55.67 24.54
N GLY A 143 -28.24 -55.61 23.92
CA GLY A 143 -28.05 -55.98 22.51
C GLY A 143 -28.56 -54.94 21.52
N LEU A 144 -28.75 -53.70 21.96
CA LEU A 144 -29.24 -52.58 21.15
C LEU A 144 -28.07 -51.71 20.67
N VAL A 145 -28.22 -51.15 19.47
CA VAL A 145 -27.26 -50.23 18.85
C VAL A 145 -27.97 -48.99 18.33
N ILE A 146 -27.33 -47.84 18.50
CA ILE A 146 -27.74 -46.57 17.94
C ILE A 146 -27.19 -46.48 16.51
N TYR A 147 -28.08 -46.50 15.53
CA TYR A 147 -27.73 -46.31 14.11
C TYR A 147 -27.57 -44.83 13.76
N ASN A 148 -28.40 -43.98 14.36
CA ASN A 148 -28.36 -42.54 14.13
C ASN A 148 -28.80 -41.77 15.38
N ALA A 149 -28.21 -40.61 15.58
CA ALA A 149 -28.55 -39.67 16.64
C ALA A 149 -28.67 -38.27 16.04
N ASN A 150 -29.87 -37.71 16.06
CA ASN A 150 -30.09 -36.33 15.68
C ASN A 150 -30.56 -35.51 16.88
N VAL A 151 -29.64 -34.71 17.41
CA VAL A 151 -29.92 -33.80 18.52
C VAL A 151 -30.20 -32.41 17.94
N LYS A 152 -31.41 -31.89 18.20
CA LYS A 152 -31.83 -30.55 17.80
C LYS A 152 -31.22 -29.49 18.71
N GLN A 153 -31.50 -28.22 18.43
CA GLN A 153 -31.07 -27.12 19.27
C GLN A 153 -31.72 -27.22 20.67
N LEU A 154 -30.94 -26.88 21.69
CA LEU A 154 -31.40 -26.81 23.07
C LEU A 154 -32.49 -25.74 23.20
N VAL A 155 -33.49 -26.03 24.02
CA VAL A 155 -34.63 -25.13 24.25
C VAL A 155 -34.71 -24.83 25.74
N ASP A 156 -35.05 -23.59 26.08
CA ASP A 156 -35.32 -23.21 27.46
C ASP A 156 -36.59 -23.92 27.98
N VAL A 157 -36.64 -24.18 29.28
CA VAL A 157 -37.90 -24.57 29.94
C VAL A 157 -38.85 -23.38 29.94
N ARG A 158 -40.17 -23.64 29.97
CA ARG A 158 -41.20 -22.59 30.11
C ARG A 158 -40.82 -21.67 31.28
N ASP A 159 -40.90 -20.35 31.05
CA ASP A 159 -40.51 -19.27 31.97
C ASP A 159 -38.99 -18.96 32.10
N HIS A 160 -38.15 -19.60 31.30
CA HIS A 160 -36.74 -19.25 31.15
C HIS A 160 -36.44 -18.73 29.73
N GLU A 161 -35.59 -17.71 29.62
CA GLU A 161 -35.22 -17.07 28.33
C GLU A 161 -33.69 -17.06 28.13
N TYR A 162 -32.96 -17.97 28.79
CA TYR A 162 -31.51 -17.94 28.83
C TYR A 162 -30.90 -18.07 27.42
N PHE A 163 -31.36 -19.02 26.59
CA PHE A 163 -30.83 -19.18 25.23
C PHE A 163 -31.16 -17.99 24.32
N SER A 164 -32.31 -17.34 24.54
CA SER A 164 -32.68 -16.12 23.81
C SER A 164 -31.72 -14.98 24.13
N TYR A 165 -31.42 -14.74 25.41
CA TYR A 165 -30.46 -13.71 25.82
C TYR A 165 -29.03 -14.08 25.44
N LEU A 166 -28.63 -15.34 25.56
CA LEU A 166 -27.32 -15.82 25.15
C LEU A 166 -27.10 -15.61 23.65
N GLY A 167 -28.09 -15.97 22.83
CA GLY A 167 -28.05 -15.74 21.38
C GLY A 167 -27.93 -14.26 21.02
N GLN A 168 -28.69 -13.39 21.69
CA GLN A 168 -28.58 -11.93 21.51
C GLN A 168 -27.20 -11.42 21.94
N LYS A 169 -26.67 -11.87 23.08
CA LYS A 169 -25.33 -11.50 23.57
C LYS A 169 -24.25 -11.90 22.57
N THR A 170 -24.26 -13.15 22.09
CA THR A 170 -23.27 -13.62 21.11
C THR A 170 -23.36 -12.85 19.79
N GLN A 171 -24.57 -12.52 19.31
CA GLN A 171 -24.73 -11.69 18.12
C GLN A 171 -24.20 -10.26 18.32
N GLN A 172 -24.48 -9.65 19.48
CA GLN A 172 -23.98 -8.32 19.81
C GLN A 172 -22.46 -8.30 20.00
N GLU A 173 -21.89 -9.32 20.64
CA GLU A 173 -20.44 -9.48 20.79
C GLU A 173 -19.76 -9.61 19.43
N ALA A 174 -20.28 -10.46 18.53
CA ALA A 174 -19.74 -10.60 17.18
C ALA A 174 -19.84 -9.29 16.38
N ALA A 175 -20.97 -8.58 16.49
CA ALA A 175 -21.16 -7.29 15.82
C ALA A 175 -20.23 -6.21 16.39
N ASN A 176 -20.02 -6.17 17.70
CA ASN A 176 -19.11 -5.23 18.36
C ASN A 176 -17.65 -5.53 18.02
N GLN A 177 -17.26 -6.81 18.00
CA GLN A 177 -15.92 -7.20 17.57
C GLN A 177 -15.67 -6.77 16.12
N ALA A 178 -16.61 -7.03 15.20
CA ALA A 178 -16.50 -6.58 13.82
C ALA A 178 -16.38 -5.04 13.72
N LYS A 179 -17.11 -4.29 14.55
CA LYS A 179 -16.98 -2.81 14.61
C LYS A 179 -15.60 -2.38 15.09
N VAL A 180 -15.04 -3.06 16.09
CA VAL A 180 -13.68 -2.79 16.60
C VAL A 180 -12.67 -3.07 15.49
N ASP A 181 -12.75 -4.22 14.83
CA ASP A 181 -11.83 -4.60 13.74
C ASP A 181 -11.88 -3.59 12.58
N VAL A 182 -13.08 -3.12 12.20
CA VAL A 182 -13.26 -2.08 11.18
C VAL A 182 -12.68 -0.74 11.62
N ALA A 183 -12.89 -0.35 12.88
CA ALA A 183 -12.34 0.88 13.43
C ALA A 183 -10.81 0.85 13.47
N GLU A 184 -10.21 -0.27 13.89
CA GLU A 184 -8.75 -0.46 13.88
C GLU A 184 -8.19 -0.45 12.46
N ALA A 185 -8.84 -1.14 11.52
CA ALA A 185 -8.43 -1.14 10.11
C ALA A 185 -8.48 0.28 9.52
N ARG A 186 -9.55 1.04 9.83
CA ARG A 186 -9.69 2.44 9.40
C ARG A 186 -8.62 3.33 10.02
N MET A 187 -8.37 3.21 11.33
CA MET A 187 -7.32 3.96 12.02
C MET A 187 -5.95 3.69 11.40
N LYS A 188 -5.62 2.42 11.15
CA LYS A 188 -4.37 2.03 10.49
C LYS A 188 -4.27 2.58 9.07
N GLY A 189 -5.38 2.56 8.32
CA GLY A 189 -5.47 3.15 6.98
C GLY A 189 -5.25 4.66 6.98
N GLU A 190 -5.90 5.39 7.89
CA GLU A 190 -5.78 6.85 8.04
C GLU A 190 -4.36 7.26 8.46
N ILE A 191 -3.76 6.56 9.45
CA ILE A 191 -2.37 6.77 9.84
C ILE A 191 -1.43 6.51 8.66
N GLY A 192 -1.60 5.39 7.96
CA GLY A 192 -0.79 5.05 6.78
C GLY A 192 -0.90 6.10 5.68
N SER A 193 -2.09 6.65 5.45
CA SER A 193 -2.31 7.75 4.50
C SER A 193 -1.59 9.02 4.94
N LYS A 194 -1.77 9.44 6.20
CA LYS A 194 -1.14 10.67 6.74
C LYS A 194 0.39 10.58 6.77
N VAL A 195 0.95 9.41 7.07
CA VAL A 195 2.40 9.17 7.02
C VAL A 195 2.91 9.32 5.59
N ARG A 196 2.23 8.74 4.60
CA ARG A 196 2.62 8.90 3.18
C ARG A 196 2.51 10.35 2.73
N ASP A 197 1.44 11.06 3.10
CA ASP A 197 1.29 12.48 2.79
C ASP A 197 2.40 13.32 3.43
N GLY A 198 2.73 13.04 4.69
CA GLY A 198 3.81 13.70 5.43
C GLY A 198 5.17 13.47 4.78
N GLN A 199 5.49 12.23 4.41
CA GLN A 199 6.71 11.88 3.68
C GLN A 199 6.77 12.57 2.31
N THR A 200 5.66 12.58 1.58
CA THR A 200 5.58 13.22 0.25
C THR A 200 5.83 14.71 0.37
N LYS A 201 5.20 15.38 1.35
CA LYS A 201 5.44 16.81 1.63
C LYS A 201 6.88 17.09 2.03
N GLN A 202 7.46 16.30 2.94
CA GLN A 202 8.86 16.46 3.34
C GLN A 202 9.82 16.29 2.15
N ASN A 203 9.58 15.27 1.32
CA ASN A 203 10.40 15.04 0.12
C ASN A 203 10.24 16.19 -0.88
N ALA A 204 9.01 16.67 -1.12
CA ALA A 204 8.78 17.82 -1.97
C ALA A 204 9.50 19.07 -1.46
N SER A 205 9.45 19.35 -0.15
CA SER A 205 10.18 20.48 0.45
C SER A 205 11.70 20.33 0.36
N LYS A 206 12.24 19.11 0.50
CA LYS A 206 13.67 18.84 0.29
C LYS A 206 14.08 19.09 -1.17
N ILE A 207 13.30 18.57 -2.12
CA ILE A 207 13.54 18.78 -3.55
C ILE A 207 13.48 20.28 -3.90
N ASP A 208 12.51 21.01 -3.38
CA ASP A 208 12.38 22.46 -3.63
C ASP A 208 13.56 23.24 -3.05
N ALA A 209 13.98 22.91 -1.82
CA ALA A 209 15.17 23.49 -1.21
C ALA A 209 16.45 23.20 -2.02
N GLU A 210 16.65 21.94 -2.43
CA GLU A 210 17.79 21.55 -3.28
C GLU A 210 17.74 22.24 -4.65
N THR A 211 16.56 22.35 -5.26
CA THR A 211 16.35 23.04 -6.54
C THR A 211 16.71 24.51 -6.42
N LYS A 212 16.30 25.17 -5.33
CA LYS A 212 16.62 26.58 -5.06
C LYS A 212 18.10 26.80 -4.80
N ILE A 213 18.77 25.89 -4.09
CA ILE A 213 20.22 25.94 -3.89
C ILE A 213 20.92 25.81 -5.25
N TYR A 214 20.51 24.85 -6.08
CA TYR A 214 21.09 24.63 -7.39
C TYR A 214 20.87 25.81 -8.35
N SER A 215 19.67 26.41 -8.35
CA SER A 215 19.38 27.60 -9.16
C SER A 215 20.21 28.80 -8.70
N THR A 216 20.31 29.04 -7.40
CA THR A 216 21.12 30.13 -6.83
C THR A 216 22.61 29.92 -7.11
N GLN A 217 23.09 28.67 -7.05
CA GLN A 217 24.47 28.35 -7.39
C GLN A 217 24.75 28.57 -8.87
N ARG A 218 23.84 28.14 -9.78
CA ARG A 218 23.95 28.41 -11.22
C ARG A 218 23.89 29.90 -11.54
N GLU A 219 23.01 30.66 -10.91
CA GLU A 219 22.97 32.12 -11.05
C GLU A 219 24.27 32.75 -10.55
N GLY A 220 24.79 32.30 -9.40
CA GLY A 220 26.08 32.76 -8.89
C GLY A 220 27.26 32.42 -9.81
N GLU A 221 27.26 31.24 -10.44
CA GLU A 221 28.25 30.86 -11.46
C GLU A 221 28.09 31.69 -12.75
N GLY A 222 26.85 31.95 -13.17
CA GLY A 222 26.53 32.82 -14.30
C GLY A 222 27.02 34.26 -14.09
N VAL A 223 26.71 34.85 -12.94
CA VAL A 223 27.18 36.20 -12.56
C VAL A 223 28.70 36.25 -12.47
N LYS A 224 29.37 35.20 -11.95
CA LYS A 224 30.83 35.12 -11.94
C LYS A 224 31.42 35.04 -13.35
N ALA A 225 30.77 34.30 -14.25
CA ALA A 225 31.19 34.21 -15.64
C ALA A 225 30.98 35.54 -16.37
N GLU A 226 29.83 36.20 -16.19
CA GLU A 226 29.55 37.53 -16.74
C GLU A 226 30.53 38.58 -16.23
N ALA A 227 30.81 38.61 -14.92
CA ALA A 227 31.79 39.53 -14.35
C ALA A 227 33.21 39.29 -14.87
N LYS A 228 33.60 38.04 -15.15
CA LYS A 228 34.88 37.73 -15.81
C LYS A 228 34.92 38.24 -17.24
N VAL A 229 33.88 37.98 -18.02
CA VAL A 229 33.78 38.46 -19.41
C VAL A 229 33.77 39.99 -19.44
N GLU A 230 33.03 40.66 -18.56
CA GLU A 230 32.99 42.11 -18.47
C GLU A 230 34.36 42.70 -18.08
N ALA A 231 35.07 42.07 -17.14
CA ALA A 231 36.42 42.47 -16.77
C ALA A 231 37.40 42.31 -17.95
N GLU A 232 37.33 41.19 -18.68
CA GLU A 232 38.14 40.97 -19.89
C GLU A 232 37.83 41.99 -20.99
N VAL A 233 36.55 42.31 -21.21
CA VAL A 233 36.11 43.34 -22.17
C VAL A 233 36.62 44.72 -21.77
N LYS A 234 36.55 45.09 -20.48
CA LYS A 234 37.09 46.38 -19.99
C LYS A 234 38.61 46.45 -20.15
N VAL A 235 39.33 45.36 -19.88
CA VAL A 235 40.78 45.29 -20.11
C VAL A 235 41.09 45.48 -21.60
N TYR A 236 40.34 44.81 -22.48
CA TYR A 236 40.50 44.95 -23.92
C TYR A 236 40.18 46.37 -24.41
N GLN A 237 39.12 46.99 -23.90
CA GLN A 237 38.76 48.38 -24.21
C GLN A 237 39.83 49.36 -23.73
N ASN A 238 40.33 49.21 -22.50
CA ASN A 238 41.42 50.03 -21.97
C ASN A 238 42.71 49.87 -22.80
N GLN A 239 43.03 48.65 -23.23
CA GLN A 239 44.17 48.40 -24.13
C GLN A 239 43.97 49.11 -25.48
N ARG A 240 42.78 49.01 -26.08
CA ARG A 240 42.45 49.72 -27.32
C ARG A 240 42.49 51.23 -27.17
N GLU A 241 41.98 51.78 -26.07
CA GLU A 241 42.06 53.21 -25.80
C GLU A 241 43.50 53.68 -25.61
N ALA A 242 44.34 52.90 -24.93
CA ALA A 242 45.77 53.18 -24.81
C ALA A 242 46.48 53.15 -26.17
N GLU A 243 46.23 52.14 -27.02
CA GLU A 243 46.75 52.06 -28.39
C GLU A 243 46.31 53.27 -29.23
N VAL A 244 45.04 53.67 -29.15
CA VAL A 244 44.51 54.83 -29.87
C VAL A 244 45.12 56.13 -29.35
N ALA A 245 45.32 56.26 -28.03
CA ALA A 245 45.98 57.41 -27.44
C ALA A 245 47.45 57.52 -27.87
N GLU A 246 48.17 56.40 -27.93
CA GLU A 246 49.54 56.33 -28.42
C GLU A 246 49.63 56.71 -29.91
N ALA A 247 48.76 56.13 -30.75
CA ALA A 247 48.68 56.47 -32.17
C ALA A 247 48.34 57.94 -32.40
N ASN A 248 47.44 58.52 -31.59
CA ASN A 248 47.10 59.94 -31.64
C ASN A 248 48.26 60.83 -31.20
N ALA A 249 49.02 60.44 -30.18
CA ALA A 249 50.22 61.15 -29.75
C ALA A 249 51.31 61.14 -30.84
N GLU A 250 51.50 59.99 -31.50
CA GLU A 250 52.44 59.86 -32.62
C GLU A 250 52.02 60.73 -33.82
N LEU A 251 50.72 60.74 -34.16
CA LEU A 251 50.16 61.62 -35.18
C LEU A 251 50.34 63.10 -34.83
N ALA A 252 50.16 63.48 -33.56
CA ALA A 252 50.36 64.85 -33.10
C ALA A 252 51.84 65.26 -33.20
N MET A 253 52.77 64.38 -32.84
CA MET A 253 54.21 64.58 -33.01
C MET A 253 54.58 64.81 -34.48
N LYS A 254 54.12 63.94 -35.39
CA LYS A 254 54.36 64.09 -36.83
C LYS A 254 53.75 65.38 -37.38
N LYS A 255 52.54 65.76 -36.96
CA LYS A 255 51.92 67.04 -37.34
C LYS A 255 52.73 68.24 -36.86
N ALA A 256 53.24 68.21 -35.62
CA ALA A 256 54.09 69.27 -35.08
C ALA A 256 55.41 69.37 -35.84
N GLU A 257 55.99 68.23 -36.23
CA GLU A 257 57.21 68.17 -37.05
C GLU A 257 56.98 68.77 -38.45
N TRP A 258 55.88 68.43 -39.13
CA TRP A 258 55.50 69.05 -40.39
C TRP A 258 55.24 70.56 -40.27
N GLN A 259 54.56 71.00 -39.19
CA GLN A 259 54.38 72.43 -38.93
C GLN A 259 55.71 73.15 -38.71
N ARG A 260 56.66 72.52 -38.04
CA ARG A 260 58.00 73.07 -37.83
C ARG A 260 58.75 73.19 -39.16
N GLN A 261 58.70 72.16 -40.01
CA GLN A 261 59.29 72.19 -41.36
C GLN A 261 58.63 73.27 -42.24
N ALA A 262 57.31 73.40 -42.21
CA ALA A 262 56.58 74.42 -42.95
C ALA A 262 56.99 75.84 -42.52
N LYS A 263 57.11 76.09 -41.20
CA LYS A 263 57.60 77.38 -40.68
C LYS A 263 59.06 77.66 -41.07
N VAL A 264 59.92 76.65 -41.10
CA VAL A 264 61.31 76.81 -41.56
C VAL A 264 61.33 77.21 -43.03
N ALA A 265 60.56 76.53 -43.89
CA ALA A 265 60.45 76.86 -45.31
C ALA A 265 59.89 78.28 -45.54
N GLU A 266 58.92 78.73 -44.75
CA GLU A 266 58.37 80.09 -44.81
C GLU A 266 59.40 81.16 -44.39
N VAL A 267 60.19 80.89 -43.36
CA VAL A 267 61.28 81.78 -42.91
C VAL A 267 62.42 81.82 -43.94
N GLU A 268 62.76 80.71 -44.57
CA GLU A 268 63.76 80.68 -45.65
C GLU A 268 63.28 81.44 -46.90
N ALA A 269 62.01 81.28 -47.29
CA ALA A 269 61.41 82.00 -48.42
C ALA A 269 61.37 83.52 -48.16
N SER A 270 60.96 83.94 -46.96
CA SER A 270 60.95 85.38 -46.61
C SER A 270 62.35 85.99 -46.56
N LYS A 271 63.36 85.26 -46.05
CA LYS A 271 64.77 85.69 -46.12
C LYS A 271 65.26 85.81 -47.56
N ALA A 272 64.90 84.89 -48.44
CA ALA A 272 65.29 84.95 -49.85
C ALA A 272 64.70 86.18 -50.55
N ILE A 273 63.44 86.52 -50.27
CA ILE A 273 62.80 87.75 -50.78
C ILE A 273 63.53 88.99 -50.25
N ALA A 274 63.82 89.05 -48.95
CA ALA A 274 64.51 90.20 -48.35
C ALA A 274 65.93 90.42 -48.91
N ILE A 275 66.68 89.35 -49.18
CA ILE A 275 67.99 89.44 -49.84
C ILE A 275 67.84 89.99 -51.26
N ARG A 276 66.83 89.53 -52.00
CA ARG A 276 66.59 89.97 -53.37
C ARG A 276 66.20 91.44 -53.47
N ASP A 277 65.40 91.93 -52.53
CA ASP A 277 65.03 93.34 -52.43
C ASP A 277 66.24 94.23 -52.10
N ALA A 278 67.15 93.77 -51.24
CA ALA A 278 68.38 94.47 -50.91
C ALA A 278 69.35 94.57 -52.10
N GLU A 279 69.45 93.52 -52.93
CA GLU A 279 70.25 93.54 -54.18
C GLU A 279 69.69 94.55 -55.20
N LEU A 280 68.36 94.58 -55.36
CA LEU A 280 67.68 95.53 -56.25
C LEU A 280 67.89 96.99 -55.83
N GLN A 281 67.87 97.29 -54.53
CA GLN A 281 68.15 98.65 -54.04
C GLN A 281 69.57 99.11 -54.38
N LEU A 282 70.56 98.24 -54.21
CA LEU A 282 71.96 98.51 -54.55
C LEU A 282 72.15 98.81 -56.05
N GLU A 283 71.39 98.14 -56.92
CA GLU A 283 71.43 98.35 -58.36
C GLU A 283 70.81 99.70 -58.78
N VAL A 284 69.73 100.12 -58.11
CA VAL A 284 69.09 101.43 -58.30
C VAL A 284 70.02 102.56 -57.88
N GLU A 285 70.71 102.44 -56.73
CA GLU A 285 71.66 103.44 -56.24
C GLU A 285 72.84 103.62 -57.21
N ARG A 286 73.39 102.53 -57.75
CA ARG A 286 74.44 102.59 -58.79
C ARG A 286 73.99 103.33 -60.04
N ARG A 287 72.76 103.10 -60.51
CA ARG A 287 72.21 103.80 -61.69
C ARG A 287 72.01 105.30 -61.44
N ASN A 288 71.62 105.69 -60.24
CA ASN A 288 71.43 107.09 -59.89
C ASN A 288 72.77 107.83 -59.79
N ALA A 289 73.80 107.21 -59.22
CA ALA A 289 75.15 107.77 -59.18
C ALA A 289 75.74 108.03 -60.58
N LEU A 290 75.51 107.11 -61.52
CA LEU A 290 75.93 107.29 -62.92
C LEU A 290 75.27 108.52 -63.57
N ARG A 291 73.95 108.72 -63.38
CA ARG A 291 73.23 109.88 -63.93
C ARG A 291 73.75 111.22 -63.41
N GLU A 292 74.15 111.32 -62.15
CA GLU A 292 74.70 112.56 -61.61
C GLU A 292 76.06 112.92 -62.23
N THR A 293 76.92 111.92 -62.48
CA THR A 293 78.21 112.16 -63.13
C THR A 293 78.08 112.63 -64.59
N GLU A 294 77.05 112.17 -65.30
CA GLU A 294 76.75 112.62 -66.67
C GLU A 294 76.23 114.07 -66.69
N LYS A 295 75.40 114.46 -65.71
CA LYS A 295 74.92 115.85 -65.57
C LYS A 295 76.08 116.84 -65.34
N LEU A 296 77.01 116.51 -64.44
CA LEU A 296 78.14 117.39 -64.11
C LEU A 296 79.09 117.60 -65.30
N LYS A 297 79.24 116.59 -66.17
CA LYS A 297 80.02 116.73 -67.43
C LYS A 297 79.34 117.67 -68.43
N ALA A 298 78.01 117.65 -68.52
CA ALA A 298 77.26 118.52 -69.43
C ALA A 298 77.32 120.00 -69.02
N GLU A 299 77.32 120.30 -67.72
CA GLU A 299 77.38 121.69 -67.22
C GLU A 299 78.74 122.36 -67.48
N GLN A 300 79.85 121.62 -67.38
CA GLN A 300 81.20 122.16 -67.64
C GLN A 300 81.43 122.48 -69.12
N LEU A 301 80.87 121.68 -70.04
CA LEU A 301 80.93 121.95 -71.48
C LEU A 301 80.13 123.18 -71.89
N SER A 302 79.02 123.48 -71.20
CA SER A 302 78.20 124.67 -71.48
C SER A 302 78.90 125.99 -71.11
N ARG A 303 79.66 126.01 -70.00
CA ARG A 303 80.39 127.23 -69.56
C ARG A 303 81.57 127.57 -70.47
N ALA A 304 82.22 126.58 -71.07
CA ALA A 304 83.37 126.81 -71.96
C ALA A 304 82.99 127.45 -73.31
N ILE A 305 81.74 127.32 -73.77
CA ILE A 305 81.28 127.86 -75.06
C ILE A 305 80.88 129.35 -74.93
N VAL A 306 80.36 129.76 -73.76
CA VAL A 306 79.88 131.13 -73.51
C VAL A 306 81.03 132.15 -73.38
N ASP A 307 82.20 131.73 -72.91
CA ASP A 307 83.36 132.63 -72.73
C ASP A 307 84.14 132.92 -74.03
N TYR A 308 83.89 132.19 -75.13
CA TYR A 308 84.59 132.40 -76.41
C TYR A 308 83.91 133.46 -77.32
N GLU A 309 82.62 133.75 -77.14
CA GLU A 309 81.86 134.65 -78.04
C GLU A 309 81.85 136.14 -77.64
N MET A 310 82.40 136.54 -76.47
CA MET A 310 82.42 137.96 -76.05
C MET A 310 83.69 138.75 -76.45
N LYS A 311 84.49 138.27 -77.42
CA LYS A 311 85.77 138.90 -77.77
C LYS A 311 85.94 139.37 -79.22
N VAL A 312 84.87 139.61 -79.97
CA VAL A 312 84.91 140.26 -81.30
C VAL A 312 83.77 141.25 -81.44
#